data_AF-A0A9D5K7Y8-F1
#
_entry.id   AF-A0A9D5K7Y8-F1
#
_cell.length_a   1.000
_cell.length_b   1.000
_cell.length_c   1.000
_cell.angle_alpha   90.00
_cell.angle_beta   90.00
_cell.angle_gamma   90.00
#
_symmetry.space_group_name_H-M   'P 1'
#
loop_
_entity.id
_entity.type
_entity.pdbx_description
1 polymer ?
#
loop_
_entity_poly.entity_id
_entity_poly.type
_entity_poly.pdbx_seq_one_letter_code
_entity_poly.pdbx_strand_id
1 'polypeptide(L)' 'TVYFATEGERIELTHRASSRMAFALGTLKAIRFVSDSPKGFYEFSSLLEEM' A
#
# COMPACT_ATOMS: atom_id res chain seq x y z
N THR A 1 3.28 8.56 9.90
CA THR A 1 2.14 9.48 10.03
C THR A 1 2.40 10.68 9.16
N VAL A 2 1.37 11.17 8.48
CA VAL A 2 1.38 12.39 7.68
C VAL A 2 0.42 13.38 8.32
N TYR A 3 0.82 14.65 8.40
CA TYR A 3 0.01 15.72 8.94
C TYR A 3 -0.28 16.76 7.86
N PHE A 4 -1.54 17.17 7.77
CA PHE A 4 -1.98 18.36 7.05
C PHE A 4 -2.54 19.32 8.09
N ALA A 5 -1.88 20.46 8.31
CA ALA A 5 -2.22 21.37 9.40
C ALA A 5 -2.29 22.83 8.91
N THR A 6 -3.22 23.57 9.48
CA THR A 6 -3.42 25.02 9.30
C THR A 6 -3.60 25.65 10.69
N GLU A 7 -3.82 26.96 10.77
CA GLU A 7 -4.12 27.59 12.06
C GLU A 7 -5.47 27.08 12.60
N GLY A 8 -5.44 26.49 13.80
CA GLY A 8 -6.65 26.01 14.49
C GLY A 8 -7.10 24.59 14.14
N GLU A 9 -6.51 23.92 13.15
CA GLU A 9 -6.90 22.55 12.78
C GLU A 9 -5.76 21.68 12.22
N ARG A 10 -5.94 20.35 12.31
CA ARG A 10 -5.03 19.36 11.75
C ARG A 10 -5.76 18.07 11.36
N ILE A 11 -5.48 17.59 10.16
CA ILE A 11 -5.81 16.24 9.70
C ILE A 11 -4.58 15.34 9.85
N GLU A 12 -4.78 14.16 10.43
CA GLU A 12 -3.72 13.16 10.62
C GLU A 12 -4.03 11.86 9.88
N LEU A 13 -3.04 11.38 9.12
CA LEU A 13 -3.06 10.07 8.48
C LEU A 13 -1.96 9.19 9.07
N THR A 14 -2.35 8.23 9.91
CA THR A 14 -1.43 7.28 10.54
C THR A 14 -1.72 5.86 10.07
N HIS A 15 -0.77 5.24 9.38
CA HIS A 15 -0.72 3.80 9.20
C HIS A 15 0.19 3.18 10.27
N ARG A 16 -0.28 2.13 10.95
CA ARG A 16 0.50 1.39 11.95
C ARG A 16 0.45 -0.10 11.65
N ALA A 17 1.59 -0.65 11.25
CA ALA A 17 1.77 -2.10 11.14
C ALA A 17 2.26 -2.65 12.48
N SER A 18 1.38 -3.36 13.21
CA SER A 18 1.73 -4.02 14.49
C SER A 18 2.50 -5.33 14.30
N SER A 19 2.51 -5.87 13.08
CA SER A 19 3.20 -7.11 12.72
C SER A 19 3.69 -7.06 11.28
N ARG A 20 4.73 -7.84 10.99
CA ARG A 20 5.25 -8.06 9.61
C ARG A 20 4.25 -8.79 8.71
N MET A 21 3.22 -9.42 9.28
CA MET A 21 2.19 -10.14 8.55
C MET A 21 1.50 -9.27 7.50
N ALA A 22 1.28 -7.97 7.79
CA ALA A 22 0.66 -7.05 6.83
C ALA A 22 1.43 -6.98 5.50
N PHE A 23 2.76 -6.99 5.56
CA PHE A 23 3.60 -6.98 4.36
C PHE A 23 3.62 -8.33 3.66
N ALA A 24 3.70 -9.43 4.41
CA ALA A 24 3.69 -10.79 3.86
C ALA A 24 2.42 -11.07 3.05
N LEU A 25 1.25 -10.64 3.56
CA LEU A 25 -0.01 -10.76 2.84
C LEU A 25 -0.01 -9.95 1.53
N GLY A 26 0.56 -8.74 1.54
CA GLY A 26 0.74 -7.93 0.34
C GLY A 26 1.64 -8.61 -0.70
N THR A 27 2.76 -9.21 -0.27
CA THR A 27 3.65 -9.97 -1.17
C THR A 27 2.94 -11.17 -1.81
N LEU A 28 2.13 -11.92 -1.05
CA LEU A 28 1.38 -13.04 -1.61
C LEU A 28 0.36 -12.60 -2.67
N LYS A 29 -0.27 -11.44 -2.49
CA LYS A 29 -1.11 -10.83 -3.53
C LYS A 29 -0.30 -10.44 -4.76
N ALA A 30 0.85 -9.78 -4.56
CA ALA A 30 1.75 -9.38 -5.64
C ALA A 30 2.22 -10.57 -6.49
N ILE A 31 2.58 -11.70 -5.86
CA ILE A 31 3.00 -12.92 -6.56
C ILE A 31 1.90 -13.44 -7.50
N ARG A 32 0.64 -13.42 -7.05
CA ARG A 32 -0.50 -13.85 -7.88
C ARG A 32 -0.69 -12.93 -9.08
N PHE A 33 -0.68 -11.62 -8.85
CA PHE A 33 -0.79 -10.62 -9.92
C PHE A 33 0.33 -10.76 -10.96
N VAL A 34 1.58 -10.88 -10.51
CA VAL A 34 2.75 -10.96 -11.41
C VAL A 34 2.73 -12.26 -12.23
N SER A 35 2.12 -13.34 -11.72
CA SER A 35 2.01 -14.61 -12.45
C SER A 35 1.30 -14.46 -13.79
N ASP A 36 0.29 -13.58 -13.86
CA ASP A 36 -0.54 -13.39 -15.05
C ASP A 36 -0.26 -12.05 -15.78
N SER A 37 0.68 -11.26 -15.25
CA SER A 37 1.03 -9.95 -15.79
C SER A 37 2.05 -10.03 -16.94
N PRO A 38 1.99 -9.12 -17.92
CA PRO A 38 3.05 -8.95 -18.92
C PRO A 38 4.43 -8.71 -18.29
N LYS A 39 5.50 -8.83 -19.09
CA LYS A 39 6.84 -8.46 -18.62
C LYS A 39 6.91 -6.94 -18.42
N GLY A 40 7.33 -6.52 -17.24
CA GLY A 40 7.45 -5.10 -16.90
C GLY A 40 7.87 -4.88 -15.46
N PHE A 41 8.05 -3.62 -15.10
CA PHE A 41 8.19 -3.21 -13.71
C PHE A 41 6.81 -2.86 -13.16
N TYR A 42 6.53 -3.33 -11.95
CA TYR A 42 5.27 -3.13 -11.26
C TYR A 42 5.52 -2.54 -9.89
N GLU A 43 4.64 -1.65 -9.47
CA GLU A 43 4.60 -1.12 -8.13
C GLU A 43 3.41 -1.70 -7.38
N PHE A 44 3.38 -1.52 -6.06
CA PHE A 44 2.25 -1.98 -5.26
C PHE A 44 0.95 -1.23 -5.64
N SER A 45 1.05 -0.01 -6.17
CA SER A 45 -0.08 0.74 -6.74
C SER A 45 -0.75 0.01 -7.90
N SER A 46 0.01 -0.70 -8.73
CA SER A 46 -0.53 -1.53 -9.82
C SER A 46 -1.45 -2.66 -9.32
N LEU A 47 -1.32 -3.06 -8.05
CA LEU A 47 -2.21 -4.03 -7.41
C LEU A 47 -3.48 -3.40 -6.83
N LEU A 48 -3.48 -2.09 -6.59
CA LEU A 48 -4.61 -1.37 -5.98
C LEU A 48 -5.65 -0.94 -7.00
N GLU A 49 -5.31 -0.90 -8.30
CA GLU A 49 -6.24 -0.57 -9.39
C GLU A 49 -7.27 -1.69 -9.68
N GLU A 50 -7.08 -2.90 -9.14
CA GLU A 50 -8.04 -4.00 -9.21
C GLU A 50 -9.18 -3.92 -8.16
N MET A 51 -9.29 -2.83 -7.39
CA MET A 51 -10.33 -2.63 -6.36
C MET A 51 -11.51 -1.78 -6.83
#